data_AF-A0A1M7SVG8-F1
#
_entry.id   AF-A0A1M7SVG8-F1
#
_cell.length_a   1.000
_cell.length_b   1.000
_cell.length_c   1.000
_cell.angle_alpha   90.00
_cell.angle_beta   90.00
_cell.angle_gamma   90.00
#
_symmetry.space_group_name_H-M   'P 1'
#
loop_
_entity.id
_entity.type
_entity.pdbx_description
1 polymer ?
#
loop_
_entity_poly.entity_id
_entity_poly.type
_entity_poly.pdbx_seq_one_letter_code
_entity_poly.pdbx_strand_id
1 'polypeptide(L)'
;MFFLLRLTFWIGLVLVLLPRDKTPDSDKSPQIQINASEAVSAATAAISDMGQFCKRQPTACEVGGQAASVIGQRAQGGARKLYQIITDKPEKSEKPDKSDKRAPDHTGSIGGIESADASQPDVAHDTLTPDDMQIEWQGPLPPTP
;
A
#
# COMPACT_ATOMS: atom_id res chain seq x y z
N MET A 1 4.04 2.27 8.41
CA MET A 1 4.93 1.22 7.84
C MET A 1 4.72 -0.18 8.43
N PHE A 2 4.08 -0.34 9.59
CA PHE A 2 3.86 -1.68 10.17
C PHE A 2 2.76 -2.52 9.49
N PHE A 3 1.96 -1.94 8.59
CA PHE A 3 0.87 -2.65 7.92
C PHE A 3 1.38 -3.76 7.00
N LEU A 4 2.42 -3.50 6.21
CA LEU A 4 2.99 -4.52 5.31
C LEU A 4 3.69 -5.63 6.10
N LEU A 5 4.43 -5.28 7.16
CA LEU A 5 5.04 -6.28 8.05
C LEU A 5 3.99 -7.12 8.76
N ARG A 6 2.89 -6.50 9.22
CA ARG A 6 1.76 -7.24 9.77
C ARG A 6 1.13 -8.12 8.69
N LEU A 7 0.86 -7.61 7.49
CA LEU A 7 0.25 -8.37 6.40
C LEU A 7 1.12 -9.58 6.02
N THR A 8 2.41 -9.38 5.77
CA THR A 8 3.30 -10.49 5.41
C THR A 8 3.50 -11.47 6.56
N PHE A 9 3.57 -10.99 7.80
CA PHE A 9 3.60 -11.84 9.00
C PHE A 9 2.32 -12.67 9.15
N TRP A 10 1.15 -12.04 9.00
CA TRP A 10 -0.15 -12.72 9.10
C TRP A 10 -0.35 -13.71 7.95
N ILE A 11 0.03 -13.35 6.71
CA ILE A 11 0.00 -14.25 5.55
C ILE A 11 0.94 -15.44 5.78
N GLY A 12 2.17 -15.19 6.26
CA GLY A 12 3.13 -16.24 6.58
C GLY A 12 2.67 -17.16 7.71
N LEU A 13 2.08 -16.61 8.78
CA LEU A 13 1.51 -17.36 9.89
C LEU A 13 0.37 -18.26 9.43
N VAL A 14 -0.53 -17.74 8.60
CA VAL A 14 -1.62 -18.52 7.98
C VAL A 14 -1.05 -19.65 7.10
N LEU A 15 -0.02 -19.37 6.29
CA LEU A 15 0.66 -20.40 5.48
C LEU A 15 1.29 -21.52 6.32
N VAL A 16 1.79 -21.20 7.52
CA VAL A 16 2.38 -22.17 8.45
C VAL A 16 1.30 -22.98 9.17
N LEU A 17 0.16 -22.36 9.49
CA LEU A 17 -0.97 -23.01 10.17
C LEU A 17 -1.83 -23.87 9.24
N LEU A 18 -1.85 -23.56 7.94
CA LEU A 18 -2.49 -24.41 6.94
C LEU A 18 -1.82 -25.79 6.95
N PRO A 19 -2.56 -26.88 7.25
CA PRO A 19 -2.04 -28.22 7.16
C PRO A 19 -1.54 -28.44 5.73
N ARG A 20 -0.22 -28.61 5.56
CA ARG A 20 0.29 -29.18 4.31
C ARG A 20 -0.32 -30.57 4.20
N ASP A 21 -1.21 -30.76 3.24
CA ASP A 21 -1.72 -32.07 2.89
C ASP A 21 -0.52 -32.99 2.66
N LYS A 22 -0.35 -33.94 3.57
CA LYS A 22 0.62 -35.01 3.44
C LYS A 22 0.10 -35.90 2.31
N THR A 23 0.67 -35.76 1.12
CA THR A 23 0.58 -36.82 0.11
C THR A 23 1.34 -38.03 0.67
N PRO A 24 0.70 -39.20 0.82
CA PRO A 24 1.37 -40.41 1.27
C PRO A 24 2.23 -40.91 0.10
N ASP A 25 3.54 -40.70 0.19
CA ASP A 25 4.60 -41.56 -0.37
C ASP A 25 5.95 -40.88 -0.11
N SER A 26 6.46 -41.11 1.10
CA SER A 26 7.67 -40.50 1.66
C SER A 26 8.94 -41.33 1.42
N ASP A 27 9.01 -42.17 0.37
CA ASP A 27 10.16 -43.04 0.14
C ASP A 27 10.87 -42.87 -1.22
N LYS A 28 10.50 -41.86 -2.01
CA LYS A 28 11.27 -41.48 -3.20
C LYS A 28 11.22 -39.99 -3.45
N SER A 29 11.79 -39.23 -2.52
CA SER A 29 11.90 -37.78 -2.50
C SER A 29 11.95 -37.10 -3.89
N PRO A 30 10.88 -36.43 -4.34
CA PRO A 30 11.02 -35.18 -5.06
C PRO A 30 11.00 -34.07 -4.02
N GLN A 31 12.08 -33.30 -3.99
CA GLN A 31 12.16 -32.05 -3.28
C GLN A 31 10.89 -31.23 -3.51
N ILE A 32 10.48 -30.49 -2.48
CA ILE A 32 9.45 -29.44 -2.55
C ILE A 32 9.91 -28.41 -3.58
N GLN A 33 9.68 -28.68 -4.86
CA GLN A 33 9.98 -27.83 -5.99
C GLN A 33 8.68 -27.16 -6.38
N ILE A 34 8.20 -26.26 -5.53
CA ILE A 34 7.23 -25.26 -6.01
C ILE A 34 8.04 -24.42 -7.00
N ASN A 35 7.88 -24.73 -8.28
CA ASN A 35 8.63 -24.08 -9.34
C ASN A 35 8.14 -22.63 -9.46
N ALA A 36 9.05 -21.70 -9.76
CA ALA A 36 8.68 -20.30 -10.00
C ALA A 36 7.54 -20.17 -11.03
N SER A 37 7.50 -21.09 -12.01
CA SER A 37 6.43 -21.20 -13.00
C SER A 37 5.06 -21.56 -12.40
N GLU A 38 5.02 -22.41 -11.38
CA GLU A 38 3.77 -22.83 -10.72
C GLU A 38 3.22 -21.69 -9.84
N ALA A 39 4.10 -20.98 -9.13
CA ALA A 39 3.74 -19.78 -8.37
C ALA A 39 3.23 -18.65 -9.28
N VAL A 40 3.89 -18.42 -10.42
CA VAL A 40 3.46 -17.43 -11.42
C VAL A 40 2.13 -17.83 -12.06
N SER A 41 1.93 -19.13 -12.34
CA SER A 41 0.65 -19.65 -12.84
C SER A 41 -0.49 -19.38 -11.85
N ALA A 42 -0.29 -19.72 -10.58
CA ALA A 42 -1.28 -19.50 -9.52
C ALA A 42 -1.58 -18.00 -9.31
N ALA A 43 -0.56 -17.15 -9.32
CA ALA A 43 -0.75 -15.70 -9.25
C ALA A 43 -1.53 -15.15 -10.45
N THR A 44 -1.24 -15.65 -11.65
CA THR A 44 -1.94 -15.25 -12.87
C THR A 44 -3.41 -15.71 -12.83
N ALA A 45 -3.68 -16.89 -12.29
CA ALA A 45 -5.04 -17.37 -12.07
C ALA A 45 -5.81 -16.45 -11.10
N ALA A 46 -5.20 -16.04 -9.99
CA ALA A 46 -5.80 -15.09 -9.06
C ALA A 46 -6.07 -13.71 -9.70
N ILE A 47 -5.19 -13.24 -10.59
CA ILE A 47 -5.41 -12.00 -11.36
C ILE A 47 -6.57 -12.18 -12.35
N SER A 48 -6.70 -13.35 -12.96
CA SER A 48 -7.85 -13.67 -13.82
C SER A 48 -9.17 -13.62 -13.03
N ASP A 49 -9.17 -14.09 -11.79
CA ASP A 49 -10.33 -14.01 -10.88
C ASP A 49 -10.65 -12.55 -10.50
N MET A 50 -9.64 -11.71 -10.27
CA MET A 50 -9.84 -10.26 -10.08
C MET A 50 -10.50 -9.61 -11.32
N GLY A 51 -10.16 -10.06 -12.52
CA GLY A 51 -10.82 -9.62 -13.75
C GLY A 51 -12.32 -9.93 -13.77
N GLN A 52 -12.76 -11.03 -13.15
CA GLN A 52 -14.18 -11.35 -13.01
C GLN A 52 -14.91 -10.41 -12.05
N PHE A 53 -14.24 -9.91 -11.00
CA PHE A 53 -14.79 -8.84 -10.14
C PHE A 53 -14.99 -7.54 -10.92
N CYS A 54 -14.06 -7.18 -11.81
CA CYS A 54 -14.21 -6.00 -12.67
C CYS A 54 -15.41 -6.12 -13.62
N LYS A 55 -15.75 -7.32 -14.11
CA LYS A 55 -16.98 -7.53 -14.90
C LYS A 55 -18.26 -7.36 -14.08
N ARG A 56 -18.24 -7.71 -12.78
CA ARG A 56 -19.40 -7.59 -11.89
C ARG A 56 -19.55 -6.21 -11.26
N GLN A 57 -18.46 -5.48 -11.06
CA GLN A 57 -18.43 -4.15 -10.43
C GLN A 57 -17.45 -3.22 -11.18
N PRO A 58 -17.88 -2.58 -12.28
CA PRO A 58 -17.00 -1.79 -13.13
C PRO A 58 -16.46 -0.53 -12.44
N THR A 59 -17.25 0.11 -11.56
CA THR A 59 -16.86 1.32 -10.83
C THR A 59 -15.69 1.09 -9.88
N ALA A 60 -15.63 -0.07 -9.23
CA ALA A 60 -14.50 -0.43 -8.37
C ALA A 60 -13.20 -0.65 -9.17
N CYS A 61 -13.33 -1.19 -10.38
CA CYS A 61 -12.18 -1.40 -11.28
C CYS A 61 -11.67 -0.09 -11.90
N GLU A 62 -12.57 0.85 -12.20
CA GLU A 62 -12.22 2.20 -12.68
C GLU A 62 -11.37 2.96 -11.64
N VAL A 63 -11.90 3.08 -10.41
CA VAL A 63 -11.20 3.77 -9.32
C VAL A 63 -9.93 3.01 -8.92
N GLY A 64 -10.00 1.68 -8.85
CA GLY A 64 -8.86 0.83 -8.56
C GLY A 64 -7.76 0.94 -9.61
N GLY A 65 -8.11 1.00 -10.89
CA GLY A 65 -7.19 1.17 -12.02
C GLY A 65 -6.50 2.53 -12.01
N GLN A 66 -7.24 3.60 -11.72
CA GLN A 66 -6.67 4.93 -11.54
C GLN A 66 -5.65 4.94 -10.39
N ALA A 67 -6.01 4.39 -9.23
CA ALA A 67 -5.08 4.27 -8.10
C ALA A 67 -3.85 3.41 -8.43
N ALA A 68 -4.07 2.25 -9.08
CA ALA A 68 -3.00 1.33 -9.47
C ALA A 68 -2.02 1.98 -10.46
N SER A 69 -2.50 2.82 -11.38
CA SER A 69 -1.64 3.52 -12.35
C SER A 69 -0.66 4.48 -11.68
N VAL A 70 -1.12 5.28 -10.72
CA VAL A 70 -0.29 6.23 -9.96
C VAL A 70 0.74 5.50 -9.12
N ILE A 71 0.32 4.43 -8.44
CA ILE A 71 1.22 3.59 -7.64
C ILE A 71 2.24 2.90 -8.56
N GLY A 72 1.83 2.41 -9.73
CA GLY A 72 2.68 1.74 -10.71
C GLY A 72 3.78 2.65 -11.26
N GLN A 73 3.44 3.90 -11.63
CA GLN A 73 4.43 4.88 -12.06
C GLN A 73 5.48 5.16 -10.99
N ARG A 74 5.05 5.31 -9.73
CA ARG A 74 5.96 5.50 -8.58
C ARG A 74 6.82 4.26 -8.32
N ALA A 75 6.23 3.06 -8.41
CA ALA A 75 6.93 1.80 -8.23
C ALA A 75 8.00 1.59 -9.31
N GLN A 76 7.71 1.92 -10.57
CA GLN A 76 8.68 1.87 -11.66
C GLN A 76 9.83 2.85 -11.45
N GLY A 77 9.53 4.09 -11.02
CA GLY A 77 10.54 5.07 -10.65
C GLY A 77 11.44 4.59 -9.51
N GLY A 78 10.86 4.00 -8.46
CA GLY A 78 11.57 3.41 -7.33
C GLY A 78 12.44 2.22 -7.73
N ALA A 79 11.92 1.32 -8.58
CA ALA A 79 12.64 0.15 -9.08
C ALA A 79 13.85 0.57 -9.93
N ARG A 80 13.70 1.56 -10.82
CA ARG A 80 14.82 2.12 -11.60
C ARG A 80 15.89 2.74 -10.71
N LYS A 81 15.50 3.50 -9.69
CA LYS A 81 16.43 4.13 -8.75
C LYS A 81 17.19 3.09 -7.92
N LEU A 82 16.51 2.03 -7.45
CA LEU A 82 17.15 0.94 -6.73
C LEU A 82 18.09 0.14 -7.63
N TYR A 83 17.70 -0.11 -8.88
CA TYR A 83 18.56 -0.78 -9.86
C TYR A 83 19.83 0.01 -10.12
N GLN A 84 19.75 1.33 -10.32
CA GLN A 84 20.92 2.21 -10.47
C GLN A 84 21.84 2.13 -9.25
N ILE A 85 21.31 2.17 -8.02
CA ILE A 85 22.13 2.07 -6.80
C ILE A 85 22.88 0.73 -6.71
N ILE A 86 22.23 -0.37 -7.11
CA ILE A 86 22.83 -1.72 -7.08
C ILE A 86 23.85 -1.89 -8.21
N THR A 87 23.56 -1.37 -9.40
CA THR A 87 24.44 -1.47 -10.57
C THR A 87 25.65 -0.52 -10.48
N ASP A 88 25.50 0.66 -9.88
CA ASP A 88 26.58 1.65 -9.74
C ASP A 88 27.55 1.33 -8.57
N LYS A 89 27.27 0.30 -7.75
CA LYS A 89 28.20 -0.22 -6.72
C LYS A 89 28.26 -1.75 -6.72
N PRO A 90 29.20 -2.37 -7.46
CA PRO A 90 29.28 -3.83 -7.55
C PRO A 90 30.13 -4.55 -6.48
N GLU A 91 30.58 -3.93 -5.37
CA GLU A 91 31.66 -4.57 -4.56
C GLU A 91 31.44 -4.70 -3.04
N LYS A 92 30.43 -4.10 -2.39
CA LYS A 92 30.24 -4.32 -0.93
C LYS A 92 28.79 -4.19 -0.51
N SER A 93 28.03 -5.28 -0.51
CA SER A 93 26.76 -5.38 0.26
C SER A 93 26.28 -6.83 0.36
N GLU A 94 27.11 -7.72 0.92
CA GLU A 94 26.52 -8.75 1.78
C GLU A 94 26.29 -8.10 3.15
N LYS A 95 25.05 -8.21 3.65
CA LYS A 95 24.47 -7.72 4.92
C LYS A 95 23.92 -6.29 4.93
N PRO A 96 22.58 -6.12 5.01
CA PRO A 96 21.98 -4.95 5.59
C PRO A 96 21.56 -5.26 7.04
N ASP A 97 22.46 -5.01 7.99
CA ASP A 97 22.07 -4.72 9.38
C ASP A 97 22.60 -3.33 9.74
N LYS A 98 21.80 -2.61 10.54
CA LYS A 98 21.95 -1.25 11.08
C LYS A 98 21.45 -0.07 10.25
N SER A 99 20.23 0.31 10.62
CA SER A 99 19.94 1.60 11.27
C SER A 99 20.84 2.78 10.89
N ASP A 100 20.31 3.69 10.08
CA ASP A 100 20.44 5.10 10.40
C ASP A 100 19.10 5.79 10.19
N LYS A 101 18.68 6.48 11.24
CA LYS A 101 17.47 7.28 11.36
C LYS A 101 17.42 8.28 10.21
N ARG A 102 16.50 8.09 9.25
CA ARG A 102 16.08 9.17 8.36
C ARG A 102 14.61 9.43 8.62
N ALA A 103 14.31 10.66 9.04
CA ALA A 103 12.97 11.10 9.38
C ALA A 103 11.98 10.74 8.26
N PRO A 104 10.73 10.36 8.59
CA PRO A 104 9.74 10.05 7.57
C PRO A 104 9.56 11.27 6.67
N ASP A 105 9.80 11.11 5.38
CA ASP A 105 9.49 12.13 4.38
C ASP A 105 8.03 12.53 4.56
N HIS A 106 7.82 13.83 4.82
CA HIS A 106 6.52 14.43 5.02
C HIS A 106 5.65 14.19 3.77
N THR A 107 4.81 13.16 3.82
CA THR A 107 3.63 13.03 2.98
C THR A 107 2.56 13.93 3.58
N GLY A 108 2.66 15.23 3.32
CA GLY A 108 1.75 16.25 3.78
C GLY A 108 1.49 17.26 2.68
N SER A 109 0.26 17.24 2.19
CA SER A 109 -0.45 18.24 1.41
C SER A 109 0.10 19.68 1.51
N ILE A 110 0.40 20.28 0.35
CA ILE A 110 0.38 21.72 0.01
C ILE A 110 1.44 22.64 0.65
N GLY A 111 2.18 23.33 -0.22
CA GLY A 111 2.77 24.66 0.05
C GLY A 111 4.22 24.68 0.54
N GLY A 112 5.17 24.59 -0.39
CA GLY A 112 6.53 25.05 -0.13
C GLY A 112 6.58 26.57 -0.16
N ILE A 113 7.07 27.17 0.92
CA ILE A 113 7.73 28.47 0.91
C ILE A 113 8.86 28.41 1.93
N GLU A 114 10.07 28.42 1.40
CA GLU A 114 11.29 28.69 2.16
C GLU A 114 11.15 30.01 2.90
N SER A 115 11.70 30.01 4.11
CA SER A 115 12.05 31.14 4.95
C SER A 115 12.16 32.47 4.21
N ALA A 116 11.17 33.33 4.40
CA ALA A 116 11.35 34.77 4.35
C ALA A 116 10.74 35.37 5.62
N ASP A 117 11.51 36.31 6.15
CA ASP A 117 11.43 37.03 7.40
C ASP A 117 10.05 37.65 7.75
N ALA A 118 9.89 37.90 9.05
CA ALA A 118 9.01 38.88 9.70
C ALA A 118 7.48 38.79 9.56
N SER A 119 6.86 38.43 10.70
CA SER A 119 5.63 39.05 11.25
C SER A 119 4.33 38.99 10.43
N GLN A 120 3.42 38.04 10.72
CA GLN A 120 1.95 38.22 10.76
C GLN A 120 1.19 36.92 11.15
N PRO A 121 -0.10 37.02 11.57
CA PRO A 121 -0.66 36.28 12.70
C PRO A 121 -1.16 34.88 12.33
N ASP A 122 -1.39 34.07 13.37
CA ASP A 122 -2.06 32.77 13.33
C ASP A 122 -3.24 32.76 12.36
N VAL A 123 -3.02 32.24 11.15
CA VAL A 123 -4.11 31.92 10.23
C VAL A 123 -4.69 30.61 10.75
N ALA A 124 -5.65 30.71 11.66
CA ALA A 124 -6.47 29.59 12.07
C ALA A 124 -7.01 28.92 10.80
N HIS A 125 -6.71 27.64 10.61
CA HIS A 125 -7.26 26.82 9.52
C HIS A 125 -8.77 26.54 9.70
N ASP A 126 -9.43 27.35 10.51
CA ASP A 126 -10.84 27.24 10.84
C ASP A 126 -11.60 28.25 9.97
N THR A 127 -12.32 27.73 8.97
CA THR A 127 -13.17 28.55 8.11
C THR A 127 -14.53 28.81 8.75
N LEU A 128 -14.77 28.30 9.96
CA LEU A 128 -16.01 28.53 10.70
C LEU A 128 -15.92 29.85 11.45
N THR A 129 -16.89 30.72 11.21
CA THR A 129 -17.08 31.93 12.01
C THR A 129 -17.70 31.58 13.37
N PRO A 130 -17.57 32.42 14.40
CA PRO A 130 -18.24 32.21 15.68
C PRO A 130 -19.77 32.08 15.55
N ASP A 131 -20.35 32.69 14.52
CA ASP A 131 -21.78 32.58 14.22
C ASP A 131 -22.14 31.19 13.66
N ASP A 132 -21.25 30.55 12.89
CA ASP A 132 -21.46 29.20 12.35
C ASP A 132 -21.50 28.14 13.47
N MET A 133 -20.81 28.38 14.58
CA MET A 133 -20.79 27.50 15.74
C MET A 133 -22.07 27.56 16.58
N GLN A 134 -22.93 28.56 16.37
CA GLN A 134 -24.15 28.76 17.16
C GLN A 134 -25.42 28.25 16.49
N ILE A 135 -25.33 27.66 15.29
CA ILE A 135 -26.51 27.17 14.57
C ILE A 135 -27.07 25.92 15.27
N GLU A 136 -28.34 26.01 15.68
CA GLU A 136 -29.08 24.90 16.27
C GLU A 136 -29.42 23.86 15.19
N TRP A 137 -29.09 22.58 15.46
CA TRP A 137 -29.32 21.49 14.52
C TRP A 137 -30.83 21.25 14.30
N GLN A 138 -31.29 21.39 13.06
CA GLN A 138 -32.68 21.12 12.67
C GLN A 138 -32.79 19.70 12.10
N GLY A 139 -33.51 18.84 12.82
CA GLY A 139 -33.77 17.47 12.38
C GLY A 139 -34.77 17.38 11.21
N PRO A 140 -34.91 16.20 10.60
CA PRO A 140 -35.85 15.99 9.49
C PRO A 140 -37.29 16.34 9.88
N LEU A 141 -37.99 17.10 9.04
CA LEU A 141 -39.42 17.37 9.27
C LEU A 141 -40.21 16.05 9.21
N PRO A 142 -41.18 15.85 10.11
CA PRO A 142 -42.06 14.69 10.06
C PRO A 142 -42.89 14.72 8.76
N PRO A 143 -43.19 13.55 8.17
CA PRO A 143 -44.03 13.49 6.99
C PRO A 143 -45.42 14.05 7.29
N THR A 144 -45.89 14.96 6.44
CA THR A 144 -47.25 15.52 6.49
C THR A 144 -48.28 14.44 6.14
N PRO A 145 -49.44 14.39 6.84
CA PRO A 145 -50.50 13.42 6.59
C PRO A 145 -51.28 13.69 5.30
#